data_AF-A0A8S4SM37-F1
#
_entry.id   AF-A0A8S4SM37-F1
#
_cell.length_a   1.000
_cell.length_b   1.000
_cell.length_c   1.000
_cell.angle_alpha   90.00
_cell.angle_beta   90.00
_cell.angle_gamma   90.00
#
_symmetry.space_group_name_H-M   'P 1'
#
loop_
_entity.id
_entity.type
_entity.pdbx_description
1 polymer ?
#
loop_
_entity_poly.entity_id
_entity_poly.type
_entity_poly.pdbx_seq_one_letter_code
_entity_poly.pdbx_strand_id
1 'polypeptide(L)' 'MERATLRVSLSDQIRNEEIRRRTRVTDIVQRVGKLKWRWAGHIARRTNRRWGLKVLEWRPPNEVDR' A
#
# COMPACT_ATOMS: atom_id res chain seq x y z
N MET A 1 -1.34 -2.12 -18.47
CA MET A 1 -0.15 -2.95 -18.23
C MET A 1 -0.46 -4.44 -18.38
N GLU A 2 -1.38 -5.02 -17.61
CA GLU A 2 -1.64 -6.47 -17.63
C GLU A 2 -2.05 -7.04 -19.00
N ARG A 3 -2.86 -6.29 -19.76
CA ARG A 3 -3.18 -6.67 -21.15
C ARG A 3 -1.94 -6.76 -22.04
N ALA A 4 -0.99 -5.83 -21.89
CA ALA A 4 0.28 -5.85 -22.61
C ALA A 4 1.16 -7.03 -22.17
N THR A 5 1.20 -7.34 -20.86
CA THR A 5 1.89 -8.52 -20.33
C THR A 5 1.38 -9.82 -20.94
N LEU A 6 0.06 -9.93 -21.16
CA LEU A 6 -0.58 -11.09 -21.78
C LEU A 6 -0.65 -11.00 -23.31
N ARG A 7 -0.17 -9.92 -23.94
CA ARG A 7 -0.32 -9.62 -25.37
C ARG A 7 -1.76 -9.73 -25.88
N VAL A 8 -2.73 -9.31 -25.07
CA VAL A 8 -4.16 -9.29 -25.42
C VAL A 8 -4.63 -7.88 -25.73
N SER A 9 -5.42 -7.76 -26.78
CA SER A 9 -6.04 -6.53 -27.26
C SER A 9 -7.43 -6.32 -26.64
N LEU A 10 -8.11 -5.22 -26.99
CA LEU A 10 -9.52 -5.02 -26.64
C LEU A 10 -10.45 -5.91 -27.49
N SER A 11 -10.05 -6.20 -28.73
CA SER A 11 -10.80 -7.02 -29.67
C SER A 11 -10.96 -8.48 -29.23
N ASP A 12 -10.05 -8.97 -28.39
CA ASP A 12 -10.15 -10.31 -27.80
C ASP A 12 -11.32 -10.42 -26.79
N GLN A 13 -11.92 -9.29 -26.40
CA GLN A 13 -13.09 -9.20 -25.50
C GLN A 13 -12.94 -10.00 -24.19
N ILE A 14 -11.70 -10.26 -23.77
CA ILE A 14 -11.40 -10.97 -22.53
C ILE A 14 -11.79 -10.09 -21.34
N ARG A 15 -12.59 -10.65 -20.43
CA ARG A 15 -13.01 -9.99 -19.20
C ARG A 15 -11.82 -9.63 -18.32
N ASN A 16 -11.92 -8.51 -17.61
CA ASN A 16 -10.82 -8.07 -16.73
C ASN A 16 -10.56 -9.06 -15.58
N GLU A 17 -11.59 -9.73 -15.07
CA GLU A 17 -11.45 -10.80 -14.06
C GLU A 17 -10.55 -11.94 -14.57
N GLU A 18 -10.70 -12.32 -15.84
CA GLU A 18 -9.88 -13.36 -16.47
C GLU A 18 -8.43 -12.91 -16.61
N ILE A 19 -8.21 -11.65 -17.02
CA ILE A 19 -6.87 -11.06 -17.11
C ILE A 19 -6.20 -11.07 -15.73
N ARG A 20 -6.91 -10.62 -14.68
CA ARG A 20 -6.43 -10.62 -13.29
C ARG A 20 -6.10 -12.01 -12.79
N ARG A 21 -6.94 -13.00 -13.12
CA ARG A 21 -6.73 -14.42 -12.77
C ARG A 21 -5.46 -14.97 -13.42
N ARG A 22 -5.22 -14.66 -14.69
CA ARG A 22 -4.03 -15.12 -15.45
C ARG A 22 -2.76 -14.44 -14.98
N THR A 23 -2.78 -13.14 -14.75
CA THR A 23 -1.58 -12.40 -14.32
C THR A 23 -1.24 -12.66 -12.86
N ARG A 24 -2.22 -13.10 -12.05
CA ARG A 24 -2.09 -13.24 -10.58
C ARG A 24 -1.54 -11.98 -9.91
N VAL A 25 -1.72 -10.83 -10.57
CA VAL A 25 -1.30 -9.55 -10.02
C VAL A 25 -2.12 -9.35 -8.76
N THR A 26 -1.43 -9.33 -7.63
CA THR A 26 -2.06 -9.12 -6.33
C THR A 26 -2.81 -7.80 -6.39
N ASP A 27 -4.04 -7.81 -5.87
CA ASP A 27 -4.82 -6.59 -5.73
C ASP A 27 -3.97 -5.51 -5.04
N ILE A 28 -3.70 -4.42 -5.78
CA ILE A 28 -2.78 -3.38 -5.33
C ILE A 28 -3.33 -2.67 -4.09
N VAL A 29 -4.64 -2.55 -3.96
CA VAL A 29 -5.30 -1.92 -2.81
C VAL A 29 -5.08 -2.77 -1.56
N GLN A 30 -5.31 -4.08 -1.67
CA GLN A 30 -5.03 -5.02 -0.58
C GLN A 30 -3.55 -5.03 -0.20
N ARG A 31 -2.66 -5.03 -1.20
CA ARG A 31 -1.21 -5.03 -0.97
C ARG A 31 -0.76 -3.75 -0.26
N VAL A 32 -1.23 -2.59 -0.72
CA VAL A 32 -0.94 -1.29 -0.10
C VAL A 32 -1.47 -1.27 1.33
N GLY A 33 -2.70 -1.73 1.57
CA GLY A 33 -3.27 -1.85 2.91
C GLY A 33 -2.40 -2.70 3.84
N LYS A 34 -2.00 -3.89 3.39
CA LYS A 34 -1.13 -4.80 4.17
C LYS A 34 0.23 -4.18 4.48
N LEU A 35 0.82 -3.45 3.53
CA LEU A 35 2.10 -2.77 3.73
C LEU A 35 1.98 -1.62 4.75
N LYS A 36 0.91 -0.81 4.67
CA LYS A 36 0.64 0.25 5.64
C LYS A 36 0.53 -0.31 7.06
N TRP A 37 -0.27 -1.37 7.26
CA TRP A 37 -0.42 -2.00 8.57
C TRP A 37 0.87 -2.66 9.08
N ARG A 38 1.64 -3.31 8.19
CA ARG A 38 2.96 -3.85 8.56
C ARG A 38 3.92 -2.77 9.02
N TRP A 39 3.94 -1.63 8.33
CA TRP A 39 4.76 -0.49 8.72
C TRP A 39 4.30 0.09 10.06
N ALA A 40 2.99 0.31 10.25
CA ALA A 40 2.44 0.81 11.51
C ALA A 40 2.81 -0.10 12.69
N GLY A 41 2.63 -1.43 12.54
CA GLY A 41 3.00 -2.39 13.58
C GLY A 41 4.52 -2.46 13.82
N HIS A 42 5.33 -2.30 12.78
CA HIS A 42 6.79 -2.20 12.90
C HIS A 42 7.20 -0.97 13.71
N ILE A 43 6.58 0.19 13.45
CA ILE A 43 6.85 1.40 14.24
C ILE A 43 6.36 1.25 15.68
N ALA A 44 5.17 0.70 15.91
CA ALA A 44 4.64 0.51 17.27
C ALA A 44 5.50 -0.41 18.15
N ARG A 45 6.19 -1.40 17.56
CA ARG A 45 7.10 -2.31 18.29
C ARG A 45 8.53 -1.77 18.43
N ARG A 46 8.85 -0.64 17.80
CA ARG A 46 10.19 -0.04 17.92
C ARG A 46 10.31 0.67 19.26
N THR A 47 11.21 0.18 20.10
CA THR A 47 11.56 0.81 21.40
C THR A 47 12.56 1.96 21.27
N ASN A 48 13.16 2.16 20.10
CA ASN A 48 14.09 3.27 19.89
C ASN A 48 13.35 4.51 19.36
N ARG A 49 13.58 5.68 20.00
CA ARG A 49 13.06 7.01 19.61
C ARG A 49 13.67 7.54 18.31
N ARG A 50 13.67 6.72 17.25
CA ARG A 50 14.13 7.11 15.91
C ARG A 50 13.07 7.98 15.24
N TRP A 51 13.46 8.61 14.13
CA TRP A 51 12.64 9.52 13.33
C TRP A 51 11.18 9.07 13.12
N GLY A 52 10.93 7.78 12.89
CA GLY A 52 9.57 7.28 12.69
C GLY A 52 8.62 7.53 13.87
N LEU A 53 9.10 7.44 15.12
CA LEU A 53 8.29 7.74 16.30
C LEU A 53 8.17 9.26 16.50
N LYS A 54 9.27 10.02 16.30
CA LYS A 54 9.26 11.48 16.40
C LYS A 54 8.28 12.15 15.43
N VAL A 55 8.14 11.62 14.22
CA VAL A 55 7.18 12.12 13.22
C VAL A 55 5.73 11.81 13.64
N LEU A 56 5.48 10.66 14.26
CA LEU A 56 4.14 10.30 14.78
C LEU A 56 3.73 11.12 15.99
N GLU A 57 4.67 11.38 16.90
CA GLU A 57 4.46 12.15 18.12
C GLU A 57 4.55 13.66 17.89
N TRP A 58 4.86 14.09 16.67
CA TRP A 58 5.02 15.50 16.35
C TRP A 58 3.70 16.24 16.59
N ARG A 59 3.79 17.30 17.40
CA ARG A 59 2.71 18.25 17.64
C ARG A 59 3.15 19.63 17.12
N PRO A 60 2.25 20.39 16.48
CA PRO A 60 2.55 21.77 16.15
C PRO A 60 2.78 22.58 17.43
N PRO A 61 3.70 23.58 17.42
CA PRO A 61 4.07 24.34 18.62
C PRO A 61 2.90 25.01 19.35
N ASN A 62 1.81 25.29 18.65
CA ASN A 62 0.68 26.07 19.15
C ASN A 62 -0.38 25.21 19.88
N GLU A 63 -0.18 23.89 19.98
CA GLU A 63 -1.10 22.94 20.63
C GLU A 63 -0.66 22.55 22.05
N VAL A 64 0.51 22.99 22.52
CA VAL A 64 1.09 22.55 23.80
C VAL A 64 0.55 23.35 25.00
N ASP A 65 -0.06 24.52 24.77
CA ASP A 65 -0.51 25.45 25.82
C ASP A 65 -2.05 25.61 25.93
N ARG A 66 -2.84 24.56 25.69
CA ARG A 66 -4.30 24.57 25.97
C ARG A 66 -4.73 23.43 26.86
#